data_AF-A0A926LRL0-F1
#
_entry.id   AF-A0A926LRL0-F1
#
_cell.length_a   1.000
_cell.length_b   1.000
_cell.length_c   1.000
_cell.angle_alpha   90.00
_cell.angle_beta   90.00
_cell.angle_gamma   90.00
#
_symmetry.space_group_name_H-M   'P 1'
#
loop_
_entity.id
_entity.type
_entity.pdbx_description
1 polymer ?
#
loop_
_entity_poly.entity_id
_entity_poly.type
_entity_poly.pdbx_seq_one_letter_code
_entity_poly.pdbx_strand_id
1 'polypeptide(L)'
;MAADLLSPEWDVLAAPHLPDPTDDFAMESVAVPAALGELFADVRQVQRLREARALVGFTRLDAPDPEADEIATLVRLSRTSQNWVPASEVRGEGIFLRVREDLMAEWEDRMQKSPQMAAHREAFGRFRSNRKSDRITGPFDPMRGWPGERYIALHTFSHLLIRTIALECGYSSASLGERIYAGDEEKTRTGILIYTAVPDSEGTLGGLVSLTEDTHFERIVRRALEDATRCSSDPLCAERLPKDPADYLHGAACHVCLFVSETTCERGNRFLDRRFLVPLGDDTDQVLTPVNLRP
;
A
#
# COMPACT_ATOMS: atom_id res chain seq x y z
N MET A 1 -4.16 19.77 -11.57
CA MET A 1 -3.39 19.04 -10.55
C MET A 1 -4.40 18.46 -9.59
N ALA A 2 -4.39 17.15 -9.37
CA ALA A 2 -5.10 16.57 -8.23
C ALA A 2 -4.53 17.20 -6.94
N ALA A 3 -5.36 17.43 -5.95
CA ALA A 3 -4.85 17.90 -4.65
C ALA A 3 -4.02 16.77 -4.02
N ASP A 4 -2.83 17.09 -3.53
CA ASP A 4 -2.01 16.16 -2.74
C ASP A 4 -2.70 15.92 -1.39
N LEU A 5 -3.34 14.75 -1.26
CA LEU A 5 -4.00 14.31 -0.03
C LEU A 5 -3.06 13.52 0.88
N LEU A 6 -2.06 12.85 0.31
CA LEU A 6 -1.18 11.95 1.06
C LEU A 6 -0.21 12.72 1.95
N SER A 7 0.24 13.91 1.53
CA SER A 7 1.16 14.71 2.35
C SER A 7 0.54 15.21 3.65
N PRO A 8 -0.62 15.89 3.64
CA PRO A 8 -1.28 16.29 4.89
C PRO A 8 -1.66 15.10 5.78
N GLU A 9 -2.11 13.98 5.19
CA GLU A 9 -2.40 12.74 5.93
C GLU A 9 -1.13 12.23 6.65
N TRP A 10 -0.01 12.13 5.94
CA TRP A 10 1.27 11.72 6.51
C TRP A 10 1.72 12.65 7.63
N ASP A 11 1.66 13.96 7.42
CA ASP A 11 2.14 14.95 8.39
C ASP A 11 1.40 14.82 9.73
N VAL A 12 0.12 14.44 9.72
CA VAL A 12 -0.67 14.14 10.92
C VAL A 12 -0.35 12.76 11.49
N LEU A 13 -0.34 11.72 10.65
CA LEU A 13 -0.15 10.33 11.08
C LEU A 13 1.25 10.06 11.63
N ALA A 14 2.27 10.74 11.11
CA ALA A 14 3.67 10.61 11.52
C ALA A 14 4.13 11.71 12.51
N ALA A 15 3.24 12.63 12.90
CA ALA A 15 3.57 13.73 13.81
C ALA A 15 4.17 13.23 15.13
N PRO A 16 5.23 13.85 15.68
CA PRO A 16 5.75 13.49 17.00
C PRO A 16 4.75 13.69 18.14
N HIS A 17 3.85 14.67 17.98
CA HIS A 17 2.76 14.96 18.92
C HIS A 17 1.44 14.70 18.22
N LEU A 18 0.60 13.85 18.81
CA LEU A 18 -0.71 13.52 18.26
C LEU A 18 -1.65 14.73 18.39
N PRO A 19 -2.52 14.98 17.39
CA PRO A 19 -3.52 16.02 17.51
C PRO A 19 -4.55 15.67 18.59
N ASP A 20 -5.19 16.69 19.15
CA ASP A 20 -6.31 16.49 20.07
C ASP A 20 -7.43 15.69 19.37
N PRO A 21 -8.08 14.74 20.08
CA PRO A 21 -9.12 13.92 19.49
C PRO A 21 -10.34 14.77 19.12
N THR A 22 -10.89 14.50 17.95
CA THR A 22 -12.12 15.11 17.42
C THR A 22 -13.19 14.03 17.20
N ASP A 23 -14.39 14.43 16.80
CA ASP A 23 -15.46 13.50 16.43
C ASP A 23 -15.12 12.65 15.19
N ASP A 24 -14.19 13.11 14.36
CA ASP A 24 -13.87 12.53 13.06
C ASP A 24 -12.48 11.87 13.02
N PHE A 25 -11.62 12.22 13.96
CA PHE A 25 -10.25 11.72 14.02
C PHE A 25 -9.77 11.60 15.46
N ALA A 26 -9.26 10.43 15.83
CA ALA A 26 -8.58 10.19 17.09
C ALA A 26 -7.51 9.12 16.88
N MET A 27 -6.35 9.32 17.52
CA MET A 27 -5.20 8.45 17.36
C MET A 27 -4.46 8.30 18.70
N GLU A 28 -3.90 7.12 18.92
CA GLU A 28 -3.08 6.79 20.09
C GLU A 28 -1.80 6.06 19.64
N SER A 29 -0.69 6.35 20.30
CA SER A 29 0.58 5.65 20.09
C SER A 29 0.63 4.38 20.92
N VAL A 30 1.06 3.28 20.31
CA VAL A 30 1.25 2.01 20.99
C VAL A 30 2.73 1.69 21.09
N ALA A 31 3.14 1.06 22.18
CA ALA A 31 4.51 0.59 22.32
C ALA A 31 4.80 -0.47 21.26
N VAL A 32 5.83 -0.24 20.44
CA VAL A 32 6.30 -1.24 19.47
C VAL A 32 6.87 -2.43 20.26
N PRO A 33 6.36 -3.67 20.07
CA PRO A 33 6.91 -4.85 20.71
C PRO A 33 8.41 -4.96 20.42
N ALA A 34 9.21 -5.33 21.42
CA ALA A 34 10.68 -5.35 21.29
C ALA A 34 11.16 -6.19 20.10
N ALA A 35 10.49 -7.30 19.82
CA ALA A 35 10.77 -8.15 18.66
C ALA A 35 10.58 -7.45 17.32
N LEU A 36 9.66 -6.48 17.24
CA LEU A 36 9.35 -5.71 16.05
C LEU A 36 10.15 -4.39 15.95
N GLY A 37 10.95 -4.04 16.97
CA GLY A 37 11.66 -2.76 17.04
C GLY A 37 12.74 -2.54 15.99
N GLU A 38 13.23 -3.61 15.35
CA GLU A 38 14.13 -3.53 14.18
C GLU A 38 13.35 -3.27 12.88
N LEU A 39 12.03 -3.47 12.84
CA LEU A 39 11.20 -3.30 11.65
C LEU A 39 10.39 -1.99 11.70
N PHE A 40 9.73 -1.71 12.82
CA PHE A 40 8.88 -0.54 12.98
C PHE A 40 9.52 0.52 13.87
N ALA A 41 9.47 1.76 13.40
CA ALA A 41 9.76 2.95 14.18
C ALA A 41 8.54 3.38 15.02
N ASP A 42 7.33 3.11 14.55
CA ASP A 42 6.09 3.51 15.20
C ASP A 42 4.92 2.58 14.82
N VAL A 43 4.03 2.36 15.78
CA VAL A 43 2.74 1.69 15.60
C VAL A 43 1.69 2.53 16.31
N ARG A 44 0.66 2.97 15.57
CA ARG A 44 -0.40 3.83 16.10
C ARG A 44 -1.76 3.24 15.81
N GLN A 45 -2.65 3.36 16.78
CA GLN A 45 -4.07 3.11 16.62
C GLN A 45 -4.74 4.36 16.10
N VAL A 46 -5.40 4.28 14.95
CA VAL A 46 -6.32 5.30 14.48
C VAL A 46 -7.71 4.90 14.95
N GLN A 47 -8.06 5.27 16.18
CA GLN A 47 -9.30 4.87 16.86
C GLN A 47 -10.56 5.44 16.19
N ARG A 48 -10.44 6.61 15.55
CA ARG A 48 -11.50 7.18 14.71
C ARG A 48 -10.89 7.74 13.44
N LEU A 49 -11.47 7.38 12.31
CA LEU A 49 -11.10 7.89 11.00
C LEU A 49 -12.37 8.12 10.18
N ARG A 50 -12.58 9.36 9.74
CA ARG A 50 -13.62 9.70 8.76
C ARG A 50 -12.99 9.80 7.37
N GLU A 51 -13.42 8.93 6.46
CA GLU A 51 -13.08 9.01 5.06
C GLU A 51 -14.26 9.57 4.25
N ALA A 52 -14.01 10.58 3.43
CA ALA A 52 -14.97 11.10 2.47
C ALA A 52 -14.49 10.84 1.04
N ARG A 53 -15.24 10.04 0.28
CA ARG A 53 -14.96 9.75 -1.14
C ARG A 53 -15.94 10.50 -2.01
N ALA A 54 -15.44 11.36 -2.89
CA ALA A 54 -16.28 12.15 -3.79
C ALA A 54 -16.08 11.75 -5.25
N LEU A 55 -17.19 11.54 -5.97
CA LEU A 55 -17.14 11.35 -7.42
C LEU A 55 -17.04 12.73 -8.07
N VAL A 56 -15.90 13.03 -8.68
CA VAL A 56 -15.65 14.35 -9.31
C VAL A 56 -15.79 14.33 -10.84
N GLY A 57 -15.85 13.14 -11.43
CA GLY A 57 -15.96 12.93 -12.87
C GLY A 57 -15.62 11.50 -13.25
N PHE A 58 -15.52 11.25 -14.56
CA PHE A 58 -15.05 9.98 -15.11
C PHE A 58 -14.25 10.23 -16.38
N THR A 59 -13.47 9.27 -16.82
CA THR A 59 -12.76 9.34 -18.11
C THR A 59 -13.39 8.37 -19.11
N ARG A 60 -13.07 8.54 -20.39
CA ARG A 60 -13.48 7.61 -21.45
C ARG A 60 -12.29 7.31 -22.34
N LEU A 61 -12.16 6.04 -22.72
CA LEU A 61 -11.10 5.48 -23.58
C LEU A 61 -9.74 5.43 -22.89
N ASP A 62 -9.31 6.55 -22.30
CA ASP A 62 -8.09 6.64 -21.51
C ASP A 62 -8.48 6.55 -20.03
N ALA A 63 -8.18 5.42 -19.38
CA ALA A 63 -8.31 5.34 -17.92
C ALA A 63 -7.32 6.34 -17.29
N PRO A 64 -7.68 7.07 -16.22
CA PRO A 64 -6.69 7.84 -15.50
C PRO A 64 -5.67 6.84 -14.99
N ASP A 65 -4.40 7.09 -15.29
CA ASP A 65 -3.33 6.33 -14.69
C ASP A 65 -3.14 6.89 -13.28
N PRO A 66 -3.36 6.12 -12.19
CA PRO A 66 -3.07 6.58 -10.83
C PRO A 66 -1.61 7.01 -10.65
N GLU A 67 -0.75 6.66 -11.61
CA GLU A 67 0.67 6.95 -11.67
C GLU A 67 0.96 8.30 -12.37
N ALA A 68 0.01 8.90 -13.08
CA ALA A 68 0.23 10.16 -13.80
C ALA A 68 -0.81 11.23 -13.45
N ASP A 69 -0.33 12.42 -13.09
CA ASP A 69 -1.14 13.65 -13.00
C ASP A 69 -1.76 14.07 -14.34
N GLU A 70 -1.45 13.37 -15.43
CA GLU A 70 -2.18 13.44 -16.68
C GLU A 70 -3.55 12.81 -16.50
N ILE A 71 -4.46 13.61 -15.95
CA ILE A 71 -5.86 13.29 -15.97
C ILE A 71 -6.28 13.24 -17.45
N ALA A 72 -6.42 12.01 -17.96
CA ALA A 72 -7.18 11.74 -19.17
C ALA A 72 -8.45 12.60 -19.16
N THR A 73 -8.77 13.28 -20.27
CA THR A 73 -9.82 14.31 -20.36
C THR A 73 -11.02 13.99 -19.44
N LEU A 74 -11.10 14.68 -18.30
CA LEU A 74 -12.11 14.42 -17.29
C LEU A 74 -13.48 14.87 -17.82
N VAL A 75 -14.40 13.92 -17.92
CA VAL A 75 -15.79 14.20 -18.22
C VAL A 75 -16.49 14.64 -16.94
N ARG A 76 -17.04 15.85 -16.97
CA ARG A 76 -17.81 16.41 -15.84
C ARG A 76 -19.09 15.60 -15.61
N LEU A 77 -19.50 15.49 -14.36
CA LEU A 77 -20.75 14.82 -13.97
C LEU A 77 -22.01 15.61 -14.38
N SER A 78 -21.88 16.92 -14.57
CA SER A 78 -22.99 17.79 -14.94
C SER A 78 -22.64 18.63 -16.16
N ARG A 79 -23.68 18.99 -16.92
CA ARG A 79 -23.60 19.93 -18.05
C ARG A 79 -23.31 21.36 -17.61
N THR A 80 -23.63 21.69 -16.36
CA THR A 80 -23.42 23.00 -15.76
C THR A 80 -22.44 22.90 -14.60
N SER A 81 -21.75 24.00 -14.27
CA SER A 81 -20.90 24.05 -13.08
C SER A 81 -21.73 23.84 -11.81
N GLN A 82 -21.28 22.94 -10.94
CA GLN A 82 -21.87 22.69 -9.63
C GLN A 82 -20.84 23.03 -8.55
N ASN A 83 -21.32 23.47 -7.39
CA ASN A 83 -20.52 23.66 -6.18
C ASN A 83 -20.64 22.47 -5.20
N TRP A 84 -21.20 21.36 -5.67
CA TRP A 84 -21.38 20.12 -4.91
C TRP A 84 -21.11 18.91 -5.82
N VAL A 85 -20.75 17.79 -5.21
CA VAL A 85 -20.55 16.50 -5.86
C VAL A 85 -21.13 15.38 -5.00
N PRO A 86 -21.61 14.28 -5.59
CA PRO A 86 -21.97 13.08 -4.83
C PRO A 86 -20.74 12.57 -4.07
N ALA A 87 -20.91 12.32 -2.77
CA ALA A 87 -19.88 11.76 -1.92
C ALA A 87 -20.46 10.72 -0.98
N SER A 88 -19.64 9.74 -0.59
CA SER A 88 -19.91 8.81 0.50
C SER A 88 -18.97 9.09 1.66
N GLU A 89 -19.51 9.08 2.87
CA GLU A 89 -18.74 9.14 4.11
C GLU A 89 -18.68 7.74 4.74
N VAL A 90 -17.50 7.35 5.16
CA VAL A 90 -17.25 6.14 5.95
C VAL A 90 -16.56 6.56 7.24
N ARG A 91 -17.03 6.03 8.37
CA ARG A 91 -16.37 6.18 9.67
C ARG A 91 -15.83 4.83 10.07
N GLY A 92 -14.60 4.84 10.56
CA GLY A 92 -13.84 3.64 10.77
C GLY A 92 -12.72 3.80 11.76
N GLU A 93 -11.89 2.77 11.80
CA GLU A 93 -10.67 2.70 12.59
C GLU A 93 -9.53 2.17 11.74
N GLY A 94 -8.30 2.24 12.25
CA GLY A 94 -7.12 1.79 11.51
C GLY A 94 -5.90 1.55 12.37
N ILE A 95 -4.90 0.95 11.75
CA ILE A 95 -3.56 0.78 12.27
C ILE A 95 -2.61 1.50 11.33
N PHE A 96 -1.87 2.47 11.86
CA PHE A 96 -0.79 3.11 11.15
C PHE A 96 0.55 2.52 11.58
N LEU A 97 1.36 2.13 10.61
CA LEU A 97 2.66 1.49 10.79
C LEU A 97 3.71 2.34 10.09
N ARG A 98 4.75 2.72 10.83
CA ARG A 98 5.92 3.38 10.27
C ARG A 98 7.10 2.43 10.29
N VAL A 99 7.50 1.96 9.12
CA VAL A 99 8.72 1.16 8.95
C VAL A 99 9.92 2.05 9.20
N ARG A 100 10.96 1.49 9.80
CA ARG A 100 12.22 2.17 10.06
C ARG A 100 12.83 2.75 8.78
N GLU A 101 13.12 4.05 8.80
CA GLU A 101 13.68 4.77 7.64
C GLU A 101 15.10 4.32 7.31
N ASP A 102 15.93 4.03 8.32
CA ASP A 102 17.28 3.49 8.16
C ASP A 102 17.25 2.09 7.53
N LEU A 103 16.40 1.19 8.04
CA LEU A 103 16.20 -0.14 7.46
C LEU A 103 15.77 -0.05 5.99
N MET A 104 14.81 0.82 5.69
CA MET A 104 14.28 1.00 4.34
C MET A 104 15.34 1.58 3.41
N ALA A 105 16.08 2.61 3.84
CA ALA A 105 17.13 3.23 3.04
C ALA A 105 18.27 2.24 2.70
N GLU A 106 18.70 1.43 3.67
CA GLU A 106 19.69 0.38 3.44
C GLU A 106 19.18 -0.69 2.47
N TRP A 107 17.90 -1.06 2.55
CA TRP A 107 17.28 -2.00 1.63
C TRP A 107 17.15 -1.43 0.22
N GLU A 108 16.75 -0.17 0.07
CA GLU A 108 16.66 0.52 -1.22
C GLU A 108 18.00 0.53 -1.97
N ASP A 109 19.11 0.85 -1.30
CA ASP A 109 20.45 0.86 -1.91
C ASP A 109 20.83 -0.53 -2.48
N ARG A 110 20.46 -1.61 -1.77
CA ARG A 110 20.65 -2.99 -2.28
C ARG A 110 19.77 -3.25 -3.50
N MET A 111 18.52 -2.81 -3.46
CA MET A 111 17.54 -3.07 -4.52
C MET A 111 17.77 -2.26 -5.80
N GLN A 112 18.43 -1.10 -5.73
CA GLN A 112 18.78 -0.32 -6.93
C GLN A 112 19.55 -1.17 -7.97
N LYS A 113 20.38 -2.12 -7.51
CA LYS A 113 21.19 -3.00 -8.36
C LYS A 113 20.59 -4.39 -8.60
N SER A 114 19.42 -4.67 -8.01
CA SER A 114 18.77 -5.99 -8.11
C SER A 114 18.19 -6.21 -9.51
N PRO A 115 18.44 -7.37 -10.16
CA PRO A 115 17.80 -7.71 -11.44
C PRO A 115 16.28 -7.87 -11.32
N GLN A 116 15.77 -8.21 -10.15
CA GLN A 116 14.34 -8.33 -9.87
C GLN A 116 13.69 -6.95 -9.87
N MET A 117 14.30 -5.96 -9.21
CA MET A 117 13.80 -4.58 -9.25
C MET A 117 13.95 -3.94 -10.64
N ALA A 118 15.03 -4.24 -11.35
CA ALA A 118 15.18 -3.84 -12.74
C ALA A 118 14.04 -4.38 -13.62
N ALA A 119 13.63 -5.63 -13.42
CA ALA A 119 12.49 -6.20 -14.13
C ALA A 119 11.18 -5.46 -13.86
N HIS A 120 10.92 -5.02 -12.62
CA HIS A 120 9.74 -4.20 -12.31
C HIS A 120 9.79 -2.82 -12.99
N ARG A 121 10.95 -2.15 -12.97
CA ARG A 121 11.15 -0.86 -13.68
C ARG A 121 10.92 -1.00 -15.18
N GLU A 122 11.51 -2.03 -15.79
CA GLU A 122 11.34 -2.31 -17.22
C GLU A 122 9.88 -2.63 -17.55
N ALA A 123 9.20 -3.41 -16.71
CA ALA A 123 7.78 -3.72 -16.87
C ALA A 123 6.91 -2.48 -16.88
N PHE A 124 7.16 -1.56 -15.95
CA PHE A 124 6.46 -0.28 -15.88
C PHE A 124 6.67 0.56 -17.14
N GLY A 125 7.94 0.73 -17.57
CA GLY A 125 8.25 1.47 -18.78
C GLY A 125 7.58 0.88 -20.03
N ARG A 126 7.55 -0.46 -20.15
CA ARG A 126 6.80 -1.16 -21.20
C ARG A 126 5.29 -0.92 -21.08
N PHE A 127 4.73 -1.10 -19.89
CA PHE A 127 3.30 -0.91 -19.62
C PHE A 127 2.82 0.47 -20.06
N ARG A 128 3.57 1.52 -19.71
CA ARG A 128 3.24 2.91 -20.09
C ARG A 128 3.44 3.14 -21.58
N SER A 129 4.49 2.57 -22.18
CA SER A 129 4.73 2.69 -23.62
C SER A 129 3.64 2.01 -24.45
N ASN A 130 3.19 0.82 -24.04
CA ASN A 130 2.13 0.05 -24.69
C ASN A 130 0.76 0.72 -24.59
N ARG A 131 0.56 1.55 -23.55
CA ARG A 131 -0.70 2.29 -23.28
C ARG A 131 -0.60 3.77 -23.64
N LYS A 132 0.46 4.18 -24.33
CA LYS A 132 0.62 5.57 -24.76
C LYS A 132 -0.57 5.96 -25.64
N SER A 133 -1.37 6.89 -25.16
CA SER A 133 -2.50 7.44 -25.91
C SER A 133 -2.02 8.44 -26.95
N ASP A 134 -2.55 8.37 -28.18
CA ASP A 134 -2.32 9.36 -29.24
C ASP A 134 -2.80 10.77 -28.84
N ARG A 135 -3.59 10.87 -27.77
CA ARG A 135 -4.06 12.14 -27.19
C ARG A 135 -3.02 12.83 -26.31
N ILE A 136 -1.93 12.16 -25.94
CA ILE A 136 -0.81 12.76 -25.24
C ILE A 136 -0.01 13.58 -26.25
N THR A 137 -0.23 14.90 -26.24
CA THR A 137 0.41 15.85 -27.16
C THR A 137 1.74 16.42 -26.63
N GLY A 138 2.05 16.17 -25.35
CA GLY A 138 3.29 16.58 -24.69
C GLY A 138 4.42 15.55 -24.77
N PRO A 139 5.61 15.86 -24.21
CA PRO A 139 6.71 14.91 -24.10
C PRO A 139 6.28 13.69 -23.28
N PHE A 140 6.53 12.50 -23.84
CA PHE A 140 6.24 11.24 -23.16
C PHE A 140 7.50 10.70 -22.50
N ASP A 141 7.52 10.71 -21.17
CA ASP A 141 8.49 9.97 -20.37
C ASP A 141 7.87 8.64 -19.95
N PRO A 142 8.39 7.46 -20.35
CA PRO A 142 7.88 6.14 -19.94
C PRO A 142 7.94 5.88 -18.43
N MET A 143 8.85 6.53 -17.70
CA MET A 143 9.07 6.32 -16.28
C MET A 143 8.30 7.29 -15.38
N ARG A 144 7.59 8.27 -15.96
CA ARG A 144 6.71 9.16 -15.20
C ARG A 144 5.69 8.34 -14.41
N GLY A 145 5.66 8.56 -13.10
CA GLY A 145 4.73 7.86 -12.20
C GLY A 145 5.24 6.56 -11.59
N TRP A 146 6.50 6.20 -11.85
CA TRP A 146 7.12 5.03 -11.25
C TRP A 146 6.98 5.10 -9.71
N PRO A 147 6.36 4.09 -9.06
CA PRO A 147 6.06 4.18 -7.62
C PRO A 147 7.31 4.05 -6.73
N GLY A 148 8.43 3.56 -7.24
CA GLY A 148 9.65 3.36 -6.46
C GLY A 148 9.71 2.01 -5.74
N GLU A 149 10.93 1.65 -5.35
CA GLU A 149 11.27 0.42 -4.63
C GLU A 149 10.53 0.33 -3.30
N ARG A 150 10.58 1.43 -2.55
CA ARG A 150 9.94 1.58 -1.25
C ARG A 150 8.45 1.27 -1.30
N TYR A 151 7.76 1.81 -2.31
CA TYR A 151 6.34 1.57 -2.48
C TYR A 151 6.05 0.09 -2.68
N ILE A 152 6.79 -0.60 -3.54
CA ILE A 152 6.57 -2.03 -3.82
C ILE A 152 6.72 -2.85 -2.53
N ALA A 153 7.72 -2.56 -1.70
CA ALA A 153 7.90 -3.27 -0.44
C ALA A 153 6.79 -2.97 0.57
N LEU A 154 6.45 -1.69 0.78
CA LEU A 154 5.38 -1.31 1.72
C LEU A 154 4.02 -1.85 1.28
N HIS A 155 3.71 -1.78 -0.01
CA HIS A 155 2.48 -2.31 -0.61
C HIS A 155 2.41 -3.84 -0.55
N THR A 156 3.54 -4.51 -0.77
CA THR A 156 3.60 -5.97 -0.57
C THR A 156 3.37 -6.32 0.89
N PHE A 157 3.95 -5.55 1.82
CA PHE A 157 3.81 -5.81 3.24
C PHE A 157 2.39 -5.54 3.74
N SER A 158 1.73 -4.47 3.28
CA SER A 158 0.34 -4.19 3.61
C SER A 158 -0.57 -5.33 3.17
N HIS A 159 -0.36 -5.90 1.99
CA HIS A 159 -1.12 -7.07 1.51
C HIS A 159 -0.94 -8.30 2.40
N LEU A 160 0.29 -8.59 2.84
CA LEU A 160 0.55 -9.69 3.78
C LEU A 160 -0.20 -9.45 5.10
N LEU A 161 -0.10 -8.24 5.65
CA LEU A 161 -0.76 -7.87 6.89
C LEU A 161 -2.29 -7.92 6.79
N ILE A 162 -2.89 -7.33 5.75
CA ILE A 162 -4.34 -7.33 5.52
C ILE A 162 -4.89 -8.76 5.49
N ARG A 163 -4.18 -9.68 4.82
CA ARG A 163 -4.61 -11.08 4.72
C ARG A 163 -4.61 -11.78 6.06
N THR A 164 -3.62 -11.53 6.92
CA THR A 164 -3.57 -12.10 8.26
C THR A 164 -4.56 -11.41 9.22
N ILE A 165 -4.63 -10.08 9.18
CA ILE A 165 -5.54 -9.26 9.99
C ILE A 165 -6.99 -9.65 9.74
N ALA A 166 -7.39 -9.84 8.48
CA ALA A 166 -8.77 -10.21 8.13
C ALA A 166 -9.21 -11.58 8.69
N LEU A 167 -8.27 -12.43 9.10
CA LEU A 167 -8.58 -13.70 9.79
C LEU A 167 -8.83 -13.51 11.29
N GLU A 168 -8.43 -12.37 11.87
CA GLU A 168 -8.45 -12.13 13.31
C GLU A 168 -9.37 -10.98 13.73
N CYS A 169 -9.48 -9.90 12.95
CA CYS A 169 -10.23 -8.68 13.35
C CYS A 169 -11.75 -8.78 13.22
N GLY A 170 -12.27 -9.87 12.63
CA GLY A 170 -13.71 -10.03 12.36
C GLY A 170 -14.22 -9.29 11.12
N TYR A 171 -13.40 -8.44 10.49
CA TYR A 171 -13.72 -7.81 9.20
C TYR A 171 -13.32 -8.71 8.03
N SER A 172 -14.14 -8.73 6.98
CA SER A 172 -13.73 -9.33 5.71
C SER A 172 -12.60 -8.49 5.08
N SER A 173 -11.70 -9.12 4.33
CA SER A 173 -10.61 -8.41 3.66
C SER A 173 -11.11 -7.28 2.75
N ALA A 174 -12.25 -7.48 2.08
CA ALA A 174 -12.90 -6.48 1.23
C ALA A 174 -13.44 -5.25 1.98
N SER A 175 -13.57 -5.35 3.31
CA SER A 175 -13.97 -4.25 4.19
C SER A 175 -12.80 -3.46 4.75
N LEU A 176 -11.57 -3.92 4.51
CA LEU A 176 -10.35 -3.20 4.81
C LEU A 176 -9.89 -2.42 3.57
N GLY A 177 -9.23 -1.30 3.80
CA GLY A 177 -8.52 -0.51 2.82
C GLY A 177 -7.09 -0.28 3.27
N GLU A 178 -6.24 0.13 2.34
CA GLU A 178 -4.87 0.52 2.62
C GLU A 178 -4.57 1.93 2.10
N ARG A 179 -3.63 2.61 2.73
CA ARG A 179 -2.92 3.77 2.17
C ARG A 179 -1.43 3.56 2.36
N ILE A 180 -0.67 3.75 1.28
CA ILE A 180 0.79 3.59 1.28
C ILE A 180 1.46 4.95 1.16
N TYR A 181 2.27 5.28 2.16
CA TYR A 181 3.05 6.51 2.21
C TYR A 181 4.50 6.18 1.92
N ALA A 182 4.86 6.16 0.64
CA ALA A 182 6.24 5.95 0.20
C ALA A 182 7.00 7.28 -0.03
N GLY A 183 6.28 8.40 -0.19
CA GLY A 183 6.92 9.69 -0.45
C GLY A 183 7.71 9.71 -1.76
N ASP A 184 8.64 10.64 -1.87
CA ASP A 184 9.56 10.79 -3.01
C ASP A 184 11.02 10.95 -2.53
N GLU A 185 11.93 11.33 -3.43
CA GLU A 185 13.35 11.55 -3.10
C GLU A 185 13.55 12.74 -2.13
N GLU A 186 12.68 13.75 -2.15
CA GLU A 186 12.78 14.93 -1.30
C GLU A 186 12.12 14.70 0.07
N LYS A 187 11.02 13.95 0.10
CA LYS A 187 10.24 13.63 1.30
C LYS A 187 10.10 12.13 1.43
N THR A 188 11.10 11.50 2.02
CA THR A 188 11.05 10.07 2.35
C THR A 188 9.96 9.78 3.37
N ARG A 189 9.11 8.79 3.06
CA ARG A 189 8.04 8.31 3.94
C ARG A 189 8.00 6.80 3.90
N THR A 190 7.75 6.16 5.04
CA THR A 190 7.81 4.70 5.20
C THR A 190 6.56 4.17 5.89
N GLY A 191 5.39 4.67 5.48
CA GLY A 191 4.12 4.43 6.16
C GLY A 191 3.19 3.46 5.47
N ILE A 192 2.46 2.71 6.27
CA ILE A 192 1.30 1.92 5.86
C ILE A 192 0.15 2.28 6.81
N LEU A 193 -1.01 2.65 6.28
CA LEU A 193 -2.25 2.69 7.03
C LEU A 193 -3.17 1.57 6.54
N ILE A 194 -3.59 0.69 7.44
CA ILE A 194 -4.64 -0.29 7.19
C ILE A 194 -5.86 0.18 7.96
N TYR A 195 -7.01 0.33 7.31
CA TYR A 195 -8.20 0.92 7.92
C TYR A 195 -9.48 0.24 7.42
N THR A 196 -10.58 0.43 8.13
CA THR A 196 -11.90 -0.05 7.69
C THR A 196 -12.48 0.88 6.62
N ALA A 197 -12.80 0.33 5.45
CA ALA A 197 -13.22 1.06 4.25
C ALA A 197 -14.71 0.90 3.90
N VAL A 198 -15.50 0.25 4.76
CA VAL A 198 -16.94 0.04 4.56
C VAL A 198 -17.68 0.58 5.79
N PRO A 199 -18.83 1.28 5.61
CA PRO A 199 -19.63 1.72 6.74
C PRO A 199 -20.19 0.50 7.46
N ASP A 200 -19.77 0.27 8.70
CA ASP A 200 -20.46 -0.67 9.57
C ASP A 200 -21.72 0.01 10.14
N SER A 201 -22.86 -0.68 10.07
CA SER A 201 -24.14 -0.20 10.59
C SER A 201 -24.15 -0.02 12.12
N GLU A 202 -23.16 -0.59 12.83
CA GLU A 202 -23.07 -0.52 14.30
C GLU A 202 -21.86 0.29 14.83
N GLY A 203 -21.05 0.90 13.93
CA GLY A 203 -19.76 1.49 14.31
C GLY A 203 -18.69 0.42 14.53
N THR A 204 -17.42 0.80 14.48
CA THR A 204 -16.34 -0.17 14.69
C THR A 204 -16.28 -0.55 16.17
N LEU A 205 -16.28 -1.86 16.47
CA LEU A 205 -16.22 -2.38 17.85
C LEU A 205 -14.77 -2.48 18.38
N GLY A 206 -13.81 -1.81 17.75
CA GLY A 206 -12.39 -1.90 18.13
C GLY A 206 -11.68 -3.14 17.59
N GLY A 207 -12.27 -3.87 16.64
CA GLY A 207 -11.77 -5.16 16.16
C GLY A 207 -10.39 -5.09 15.49
N LEU A 208 -10.07 -3.97 14.84
CA LEU A 208 -8.78 -3.73 14.19
C LEU A 208 -7.77 -3.09 15.16
N VAL A 209 -8.15 -2.05 15.90
CA VAL A 209 -7.23 -1.38 16.83
C VAL A 209 -6.79 -2.27 17.98
N SER A 210 -7.66 -3.15 18.48
CA SER A 210 -7.33 -4.13 19.54
C SER A 210 -6.25 -5.13 19.13
N LEU A 211 -6.02 -5.35 17.83
CA LEU A 211 -4.93 -6.23 17.37
C LEU A 211 -3.54 -5.66 17.64
N THR A 212 -3.45 -4.34 17.86
CA THR A 212 -2.19 -3.68 18.24
C THR A 212 -1.91 -3.75 19.73
N GLU A 213 -2.87 -4.19 20.54
CA GLU A 213 -2.72 -4.36 21.97
C GLU A 213 -1.90 -5.62 22.28
N ASP A 214 -1.08 -5.53 23.32
CA ASP A 214 -0.25 -6.63 23.82
C ASP A 214 0.64 -7.31 22.74
N THR A 215 0.76 -8.64 22.80
CA THR A 215 1.63 -9.43 21.90
C THR A 215 0.93 -9.88 20.62
N HIS A 216 -0.34 -9.51 20.42
CA HIS A 216 -1.14 -9.94 19.27
C HIS A 216 -0.53 -9.44 17.95
N PHE A 217 -0.08 -8.19 17.93
CA PHE A 217 0.51 -7.61 16.73
C PHE A 217 1.80 -8.31 16.29
N GLU A 218 2.66 -8.68 17.24
CA GLU A 218 3.85 -9.47 16.94
C GLU A 218 3.48 -10.79 16.26
N ARG A 219 2.48 -11.50 16.79
CA ARG A 219 2.01 -12.75 16.22
C ARG A 219 1.48 -12.56 14.80
N ILE A 220 0.72 -11.51 14.54
CA ILE A 220 0.18 -11.18 13.21
C ILE A 220 1.32 -10.94 12.22
N VAL A 221 2.30 -10.11 12.58
CA VAL A 221 3.43 -9.77 11.70
C VAL A 221 4.26 -11.03 11.39
N ARG A 222 4.59 -11.82 12.40
CA ARG A 222 5.33 -13.08 12.21
C ARG A 222 4.54 -14.05 11.33
N ARG A 223 3.24 -14.19 11.56
CA ARG A 223 2.39 -15.06 10.78
C ARG A 223 2.29 -14.62 9.32
N ALA A 224 2.15 -13.32 9.07
CA ALA A 224 2.12 -12.74 7.74
C ALA A 224 3.41 -13.01 6.96
N LEU A 225 4.56 -12.89 7.63
CA LEU A 225 5.87 -13.22 7.06
C LEU A 225 6.05 -14.74 6.84
N GLU A 226 5.67 -15.58 7.81
CA GLU A 226 5.72 -17.03 7.67
C GLU A 226 4.88 -17.51 6.48
N ASP A 227 3.64 -17.05 6.37
CA ASP A 227 2.73 -17.41 5.27
C ASP A 227 3.27 -16.92 3.91
N ALA A 228 4.01 -15.80 3.88
CA ALA A 228 4.63 -15.29 2.67
C ALA A 228 5.70 -16.22 2.08
N THR A 229 6.27 -17.14 2.86
CA THR A 229 7.32 -18.07 2.37
C THR A 229 6.80 -19.17 1.46
N ARG A 230 5.48 -19.44 1.46
CA ARG A 230 4.89 -20.59 0.78
C ARG A 230 3.71 -20.18 -0.08
N CYS A 231 3.64 -20.68 -1.30
CA CYS A 231 2.48 -20.53 -2.17
C CYS A 231 2.18 -21.88 -2.80
N SER A 232 0.90 -22.27 -2.86
CA SER A 232 0.51 -23.50 -3.55
C SER A 232 0.77 -23.45 -5.06
N SER A 233 1.06 -22.28 -5.61
CA SER A 233 1.47 -22.08 -7.00
C SER A 233 3.00 -22.04 -7.19
N ASP A 234 3.79 -22.32 -6.15
CA ASP A 234 5.24 -22.47 -6.29
C ASP A 234 5.60 -23.74 -7.08
N PRO A 235 6.68 -23.72 -7.90
CA PRO A 235 7.67 -22.64 -8.05
C PRO A 235 7.25 -21.52 -9.02
N LEU A 236 6.18 -21.70 -9.81
CA LEU A 236 5.74 -20.74 -10.83
C LEU A 236 5.41 -19.35 -10.26
N CYS A 237 4.94 -19.28 -9.02
CA CYS A 237 4.74 -18.02 -8.31
C CYS A 237 6.07 -17.43 -7.84
N ALA A 238 6.87 -18.19 -7.09
CA ALA A 238 8.16 -17.71 -6.56
C ALA A 238 9.12 -17.18 -7.64
N GLU A 239 9.22 -17.86 -8.78
CA GLU A 239 10.15 -17.51 -9.87
C GLU A 239 9.62 -16.41 -10.81
N ARG A 240 8.37 -15.96 -10.61
CA ARG A 240 7.73 -14.99 -11.49
C ARG A 240 8.42 -13.63 -11.42
N LEU A 241 8.78 -13.10 -12.59
CA LEU A 241 9.18 -11.72 -12.81
C LEU A 241 8.28 -11.07 -13.87
N PRO A 242 7.97 -9.76 -13.77
CA PRO A 242 7.13 -9.07 -14.75
C PRO A 242 7.91 -8.81 -16.06
N LYS A 243 8.03 -9.84 -16.90
CA LYS A 243 8.79 -9.79 -18.17
C LYS A 243 7.88 -10.02 -19.37
N ASP A 244 8.33 -9.55 -20.53
CA ASP A 244 7.70 -9.83 -21.83
C ASP A 244 7.57 -11.35 -22.07
N PRO A 245 6.47 -11.85 -22.66
CA PRO A 245 5.32 -11.11 -23.23
C PRO A 245 4.21 -10.80 -22.22
N ALA A 246 4.42 -11.05 -20.93
CA ALA A 246 3.43 -10.74 -19.91
C ALA A 246 3.38 -9.24 -19.61
N ASP A 247 2.17 -8.71 -19.52
CA ASP A 247 1.89 -7.28 -19.28
C ASP A 247 1.45 -7.01 -17.82
N TYR A 248 1.75 -7.94 -16.91
CA TYR A 248 1.50 -7.78 -15.48
C TYR A 248 2.61 -6.95 -14.82
N LEU A 249 2.26 -6.17 -13.80
CA LEU A 249 3.19 -5.33 -13.02
C LEU A 249 3.52 -5.92 -11.64
N HIS A 250 3.48 -7.24 -11.48
CA HIS A 250 3.82 -7.92 -10.22
C HIS A 250 4.84 -9.05 -10.45
N GLY A 251 5.63 -9.32 -9.41
CA GLY A 251 6.64 -10.38 -9.37
C GLY A 251 6.08 -11.64 -8.74
N ALA A 252 6.68 -12.10 -7.63
CA ALA A 252 6.20 -13.28 -6.90
C ALA A 252 4.92 -12.97 -6.10
N ALA A 253 3.81 -12.79 -6.82
CA ALA A 253 2.50 -12.48 -6.29
C ALA A 253 1.40 -13.17 -7.13
N CYS A 254 0.35 -13.64 -6.45
CA CYS A 254 -0.84 -14.20 -7.10
C CYS A 254 -2.04 -14.19 -6.12
N HIS A 255 -3.19 -14.71 -6.58
CA HIS A 255 -4.41 -14.87 -5.76
C HIS A 255 -4.21 -15.70 -4.48
N VAL A 256 -3.28 -16.65 -4.51
CA VAL A 256 -3.03 -17.53 -3.36
C VAL A 256 -2.27 -16.81 -2.25
N CYS A 257 -1.24 -16.02 -2.58
CA CYS A 257 -0.30 -15.49 -1.58
C CYS A 257 -0.45 -14.00 -1.27
N LEU A 258 -0.76 -13.16 -2.26
CA LEU A 258 -0.63 -11.70 -2.10
C LEU A 258 -1.84 -10.89 -2.56
N PHE A 259 -2.66 -11.36 -3.51
CA PHE A 259 -3.78 -10.53 -3.95
C PHE A 259 -4.84 -10.41 -2.85
N VAL A 260 -5.39 -9.20 -2.75
CA VAL A 260 -6.53 -8.82 -1.90
C VAL A 260 -7.66 -8.28 -2.80
N SER A 261 -8.79 -7.90 -2.19
CA SER A 261 -9.91 -7.32 -2.93
C SER A 261 -9.49 -6.06 -3.69
N GLU A 262 -10.05 -5.86 -4.88
CA GLU A 262 -9.84 -4.63 -5.66
C GLU A 262 -10.34 -3.38 -4.92
N THR A 263 -11.35 -3.53 -4.07
CA THR A 263 -11.85 -2.43 -3.20
C THR A 263 -10.92 -2.07 -2.05
N THR A 264 -9.95 -2.94 -1.75
CA THR A 264 -8.99 -2.79 -0.65
C THR A 264 -7.69 -2.14 -1.11
N CYS A 265 -7.21 -2.51 -2.31
CA CYS A 265 -5.93 -2.10 -2.85
C CYS A 265 -6.08 -0.90 -3.80
N GLU A 266 -5.43 0.22 -3.48
CA GLU A 266 -5.47 1.44 -4.30
C GLU A 266 -4.79 1.28 -5.69
N ARG A 267 -3.99 0.22 -5.87
CA ARG A 267 -3.26 -0.08 -7.11
C ARG A 267 -3.78 -1.30 -7.87
N GLY A 268 -4.88 -1.90 -7.44
CA GLY A 268 -5.47 -3.07 -8.11
C GLY A 268 -4.49 -4.24 -8.22
N ASN A 269 -3.79 -4.57 -7.13
CA ASN A 269 -2.82 -5.68 -7.03
C ASN A 269 -1.62 -5.60 -8.00
N ARG A 270 -1.25 -4.41 -8.47
CA ARG A 270 0.02 -4.15 -9.19
C ARG A 270 1.14 -3.85 -8.20
N PHE A 271 2.40 -3.97 -8.59
CA PHE A 271 3.55 -3.60 -7.75
C PHE A 271 3.61 -4.42 -6.45
N LEU A 272 3.58 -5.75 -6.63
CA LEU A 272 3.61 -6.73 -5.54
C LEU A 272 4.71 -7.75 -5.79
N ASP A 273 5.49 -8.08 -4.76
CA ASP A 273 6.54 -9.10 -4.86
C ASP A 273 7.00 -9.59 -3.47
N ARG A 274 6.52 -10.75 -3.01
CA ARG A 274 6.86 -11.25 -1.66
C ARG A 274 8.34 -11.55 -1.47
N ARG A 275 9.12 -11.68 -2.56
CA ARG A 275 10.59 -11.82 -2.52
C ARG A 275 11.27 -10.66 -1.80
N PHE A 276 10.63 -9.50 -1.74
CA PHE A 276 11.17 -8.32 -1.06
C PHE A 276 10.94 -8.34 0.44
N LEU A 277 10.08 -9.23 0.95
CA LEU A 277 9.73 -9.32 2.37
C LEU A 277 10.20 -10.63 2.99
N VAL A 278 10.35 -11.70 2.22
CA VAL A 278 10.86 -12.98 2.70
C VAL A 278 11.78 -13.66 1.68
N PRO A 279 12.75 -14.47 2.13
CA PRO A 279 13.57 -15.26 1.23
C PRO A 279 12.70 -16.28 0.47
N LEU A 280 12.81 -16.30 -0.86
CA LEU A 280 12.27 -17.39 -1.68
C LEU A 280 13.46 -18.17 -2.26
N GLY A 281 13.89 -19.21 -1.55
CA GLY A 281 15.12 -19.95 -1.85
C GLY A 281 16.34 -19.36 -1.14
N ASP A 282 17.53 -19.53 -1.73
CA ASP A 282 18.81 -19.16 -1.11
C ASP A 282 19.14 -17.66 -1.21
N ASP A 283 18.39 -16.89 -2.00
CA ASP A 283 18.60 -15.45 -2.19
C ASP A 283 17.97 -14.64 -1.04
N THR A 284 18.82 -14.14 -0.14
CA THR A 284 18.41 -13.38 1.05
C THR A 284 18.76 -11.90 0.99
N ASP A 285 19.48 -11.46 -0.06
CA ASP A 285 20.05 -10.12 -0.16
C ASP A 285 18.98 -9.04 -0.44
N GLN A 286 17.84 -9.48 -0.98
CA GLN A 286 16.72 -8.63 -1.42
C GLN A 286 15.63 -8.44 -0.36
N VAL A 287 15.81 -8.99 0.84
CA VAL A 287 14.77 -9.02 1.87
C VAL A 287 14.87 -7.77 2.76
N LEU A 288 13.76 -7.03 2.85
CA LEU A 288 13.60 -5.88 3.75
C LEU A 288 13.50 -6.32 5.22
N THR A 289 12.86 -7.47 5.47
CA THR A 289 12.59 -7.96 6.81
C THR A 289 13.88 -8.26 7.60
N PRO A 290 14.02 -7.72 8.84
CA PRO A 290 15.13 -7.99 9.74
C PRO A 290 15.31 -9.49 10.04
N VAL A 291 16.55 -9.91 10.30
CA VAL A 291 16.91 -11.33 10.44
C VAL A 291 16.16 -12.02 11.58
N ASN A 292 15.91 -11.33 12.69
CA ASN A 292 15.18 -11.85 13.85
C ASN A 292 13.67 -12.11 13.60
N LEU A 293 13.14 -11.57 12.50
CA LEU A 293 11.75 -11.73 12.06
C LEU A 293 11.61 -12.65 10.85
N ARG A 294 12.73 -13.12 10.27
CA ARG A 294 12.68 -14.08 9.18
C ARG A 294 12.20 -15.44 9.71
N PRO A 295 11.24 -16.08 9.03
CA PRO A 295 10.75 -17.42 9.38
C PRO A 295 11.80 -18.52 9.16
#